data_AF-R6U2S5-F1
#
_entry.id   AF-R6U2S5-F1
#
_cell.length_a   1.000
_cell.length_b   1.000
_cell.length_c   1.000
_cell.angle_alpha   90.00
_cell.angle_beta   90.00
_cell.angle_gamma   90.00
#
_symmetry.space_group_name_H-M   'P 1'
#
loop_
_entity.id
_entity.type
_entity.pdbx_description
1 polymer ?
#
loop_
_entity_poly.entity_id
_entity_poly.type
_entity_poly.pdbx_seq_one_letter_code
_entity_poly.pdbx_strand_id
1 'polypeptide(L)' 'MIWGIEFEKIPVANFSKLVTAKAFENKLIIECAGRKDSVVKIMPPLVIEKEVLLEGLAKLKKAIAESLAEIK' A
#
# COMPACT_ATOMS: atom_id res chain seq x y z
N MET A 1 10.85 9.72 -7.24
CA MET A 1 9.56 9.55 -7.93
C MET A 1 8.53 9.25 -6.84
N ILE A 2 7.39 9.94 -6.83
CA ILE A 2 6.36 9.79 -5.78
C ILE A 2 5.08 9.32 -6.47
N TRP A 3 4.55 8.16 -6.07
CA TRP A 3 3.28 7.62 -6.58
C TRP A 3 2.30 7.37 -5.44
N GLY A 4 1.04 7.15 -5.78
CA GLY A 4 0.02 6.74 -4.84
C GLY A 4 -1.03 5.86 -5.50
N ILE A 5 -1.61 4.95 -4.72
CA ILE A 5 -2.78 4.15 -5.09
C ILE A 5 -3.94 4.63 -4.23
N GLU A 6 -5.01 5.12 -4.88
CA GLU A 6 -6.19 5.63 -4.20
C GLU A 6 -7.25 4.55 -3.99
N PHE A 7 -7.84 4.53 -2.80
CA PHE A 7 -8.84 3.54 -2.39
C PHE A 7 -10.20 4.15 -1.99
N GLU A 8 -10.44 5.45 -2.20
CA GLU A 8 -11.71 6.10 -1.76
C GLU A 8 -12.96 5.45 -2.36
N LYS A 9 -12.86 4.86 -3.55
CA LYS A 9 -13.98 4.19 -4.24
C LYS A 9 -14.22 2.74 -3.80
N ILE A 10 -13.39 2.17 -2.94
CA ILE A 10 -13.65 0.87 -2.33
C ILE A 10 -14.68 1.09 -1.21
N PRO A 11 -15.83 0.39 -1.20
CA PRO A 11 -16.93 0.62 -0.25
C PRO A 11 -16.63 0.05 1.15
N VAL A 12 -15.40 0.23 1.63
CA VAL A 12 -14.91 -0.24 2.92
C VAL A 12 -14.22 0.92 3.63
N ALA A 13 -14.71 1.26 4.81
CA ALA A 13 -14.16 2.35 5.60
C ALA A 13 -12.68 2.08 5.94
N ASN A 14 -11.83 3.10 5.78
CA ASN A 14 -10.40 3.03 6.10
C ASN A 14 -9.64 1.91 5.36
N PHE A 15 -10.07 1.54 4.15
CA PHE A 15 -9.44 0.43 3.40
C PHE A 15 -7.93 0.62 3.18
N SER A 16 -7.48 1.83 2.89
CA SER A 16 -6.06 2.20 2.81
C SER A 16 -5.29 1.89 4.10
N LYS A 17 -5.90 2.10 5.28
CA LYS A 17 -5.29 1.77 6.58
C LYS A 17 -5.14 0.27 6.76
N LEU A 18 -6.15 -0.51 6.34
CA LEU A 18 -6.06 -1.97 6.33
C LEU A 18 -4.90 -2.44 5.44
N VAL A 19 -4.78 -1.87 4.23
CA VAL A 19 -3.66 -2.17 3.32
C VAL A 19 -2.31 -1.83 3.96
N THR A 20 -2.18 -0.67 4.62
CA THR A 20 -0.92 -0.32 5.31
C THR A 20 -0.60 -1.26 6.47
N ALA A 21 -1.60 -1.73 7.22
CA ALA A 21 -1.41 -2.71 8.29
C ALA A 21 -0.91 -4.06 7.74
N LYS A 22 -1.53 -4.56 6.66
CA LYS A 22 -1.08 -5.78 5.97
C LYS A 22 0.30 -5.62 5.35
N ALA A 23 0.63 -4.45 4.82
CA ALA A 23 1.97 -4.18 4.31
C ALA A 23 3.00 -4.27 5.44
N PHE A 24 2.70 -3.70 6.61
CA PHE A 24 3.56 -3.78 7.79
C PHE A 24 3.78 -5.23 8.26
N GLU A 25 2.71 -6.03 8.33
CA GLU A 25 2.78 -7.48 8.61
C GLU A 25 3.71 -8.20 7.61
N ASN A 26 3.62 -7.83 6.33
CA ASN A 26 4.46 -8.33 5.23
C ASN A 26 5.86 -7.69 5.15
N LYS A 27 6.32 -7.03 6.22
CA LYS A 27 7.66 -6.40 6.32
C LYS A 27 7.89 -5.29 5.28
N LEU A 28 6.85 -4.54 4.94
CA LEU A 28 6.90 -3.35 4.11
C LEU A 28 6.37 -2.15 4.90
N ILE A 29 7.23 -1.17 5.18
CA ILE A 29 6.81 0.10 5.79
C ILE A 29 6.30 1.02 4.70
N ILE A 30 5.05 1.45 4.82
CA ILE A 30 4.38 2.35 3.88
C ILE A 30 3.31 3.16 4.62
N GLU A 31 3.02 4.36 4.14
CA GLU A 31 2.15 5.32 4.80
C GLU A 31 0.95 5.68 3.93
N CYS A 32 -0.14 6.09 4.58
CA CYS A 32 -1.26 6.72 3.91
C CYS A 32 -1.00 8.21 3.65
N ALA A 33 -1.73 8.75 2.68
CA ALA A 33 -1.79 10.16 2.32
C ALA A 33 -3.18 10.48 1.72
N GLY A 34 -3.37 11.72 1.28
CA GLY A 34 -4.62 12.17 0.67
C GLY A 34 -5.72 12.48 1.68
N ARG A 35 -6.87 12.98 1.20
CA ARG A 35 -8.00 13.29 2.07
C ARG A 35 -8.51 11.99 2.72
N LYS A 36 -8.79 12.04 4.02
CA LYS A 36 -9.29 10.89 4.80
C LYS A 36 -8.34 9.67 4.77
N ASP A 37 -7.03 9.90 4.59
CA ASP A 37 -6.03 8.85 4.47
C ASP A 37 -6.29 7.86 3.31
N SER A 38 -6.99 8.26 2.24
CA SER A 38 -7.49 7.34 1.20
C SER A 38 -6.42 6.77 0.25
N VAL A 39 -5.19 7.28 0.28
CA VAL A 39 -4.12 6.92 -0.67
C VAL A 39 -2.99 6.20 0.03
N VAL A 40 -2.52 5.07 -0.49
CA VAL A 40 -1.27 4.43 -0.04
C VAL A 40 -0.12 4.93 -0.91
N LYS A 41 0.91 5.48 -0.29
CA LYS A 41 1.96 6.27 -0.94
C LYS A 41 3.22 5.44 -1.21
N ILE A 42 3.70 5.41 -2.45
CA ILE A 42 4.90 4.69 -2.87
C ILE A 42 6.03 5.71 -3.06
N MET A 43 6.95 5.77 -2.08
CA MET A 43 8.07 6.71 -2.04
C MET A 43 9.40 6.01 -1.71
N PRO A 44 9.93 5.19 -2.63
CA PRO A 44 11.26 4.61 -2.45
C PRO A 44 12.35 5.70 -2.62
N PRO A 45 13.55 5.46 -2.08
CA PRO A 45 14.74 6.26 -2.41
C PRO A 45 14.98 6.35 -3.93
N LEU A 46 15.51 7.48 -4.41
CA LEU A 46 15.79 7.67 -5.85
C LEU A 46 16.84 6.69 -6.39
N VAL A 47 17.69 6.18 -5.52
CA VAL A 47 18.80 5.27 -5.84
C VAL A 47 18.49 3.81 -5.47
N ILE A 48 17.21 3.47 -5.25
CA ILE A 48 16.81 2.09 -4.93
C ILE A 48 17.20 1.13 -6.07
N GLU A 49 17.71 -0.04 -5.71
CA GLU A 49 17.97 -1.11 -6.67
C GLU A 49 16.65 -1.63 -7.24
N LYS A 50 16.67 -2.03 -8.51
CA LYS A 50 15.46 -2.46 -9.22
C LYS A 50 14.82 -3.68 -8.56
N GLU A 51 15.63 -4.61 -8.09
CA GLU A 51 15.23 -5.86 -7.46
C GLU A 51 14.54 -5.58 -6.12
N VAL A 52 15.10 -4.69 -5.30
CA VAL A 52 14.52 -4.27 -4.02
C VAL A 52 13.19 -3.53 -4.24
N LEU A 53 13.11 -2.67 -5.26
CA LEU A 53 11.86 -2.01 -5.63
C LEU A 53 10.78 -3.04 -6.02
N LEU A 54 11.12 -4.02 -6.85
CA LEU A 54 10.20 -5.06 -7.28
C LEU A 54 9.72 -5.92 -6.10
N GLU A 55 10.60 -6.26 -5.16
CA GLU A 55 10.24 -6.97 -3.94
C GLU A 55 9.23 -6.16 -3.09
N GLY A 56 9.50 -4.86 -2.89
CA GLY A 56 8.59 -3.96 -2.17
C GLY A 56 7.21 -3.87 -2.85
N LEU A 57 7.18 -3.74 -4.18
CA LEU A 57 5.92 -3.71 -4.93
C LEU A 57 5.18 -5.05 -4.87
N ALA A 58 5.89 -6.18 -4.86
CA ALA A 58 5.28 -7.50 -4.68
C ALA A 58 4.64 -7.65 -3.29
N LYS A 59 5.30 -7.17 -2.23
CA LYS A 59 4.75 -7.10 -0.87
C LYS A 59 3.51 -6.22 -0.79
N LEU A 60 3.52 -5.06 -1.46
CA LEU A 60 2.35 -4.17 -1.53
C LEU A 60 1.18 -4.85 -2.26
N LYS A 61 1.44 -5.50 -3.40
CA LYS A 61 0.42 -6.26 -4.14
C LYS A 61 -0.20 -7.35 -3.27
N LYS A 62 0.63 -8.08 -2.51
CA LYS A 62 0.17 -9.10 -1.56
C LYS A 62 -0.73 -8.50 -0.47
N ALA A 63 -0.30 -7.41 0.15
CA ALA A 63 -1.09 -6.71 1.18
C ALA A 63 -2.46 -6.25 0.66
N ILE A 64 -2.54 -5.74 -0.57
CA ILE A 64 -3.81 -5.35 -1.21
C ILE A 64 -4.70 -6.57 -1.43
N ALA A 65 -4.15 -7.68 -1.93
CA ALA A 65 -4.91 -8.91 -2.17
C ALA A 65 -5.47 -9.51 -0.87
N GLU A 66 -4.67 -9.53 0.21
CA GLU A 66 -5.12 -9.96 1.54
C GLU A 66 -6.23 -9.06 2.08
N SER A 67 -6.07 -7.74 1.94
CA SER A 67 -7.08 -6.77 2.37
C SER A 67 -8.40 -6.93 1.62
N LEU A 68 -8.34 -7.22 0.30
CA LEU A 68 -9.54 -7.50 -0.50
C LEU A 68 -10.23 -8.81 -0.10
N ALA A 69 -9.47 -9.84 0.26
CA ALA A 69 -10.02 -11.13 0.69
C ALA A 69 -10.78 -11.07 2.03
N GLU A 70 -10.51 -10.04 2.85
CA GLU A 70 -11.23 -9.78 4.11
C GLU A 70 -12.58 -9.06 3.87
N ILE A 71 -12.81 -8.50 2.68
CA ILE A 71 -14.08 -7.91 2.30
C ILE A 71 -14.99 -9.03 1.80
N LYS A 72 -15.84 -9.56 2.68
CA LYS A 72 -16.97 -10.42 2.33
C LYS A 72 -18.26 -9.61 2.21
#